data_AF-A0A4Q3W5A1-F1
#
_entry.id   AF-A0A4Q3W5A1-F1
#
_cell.length_a   1.000
_cell.length_b   1.000
_cell.length_c   1.000
_cell.angle_alpha   90.00
_cell.angle_beta   90.00
_cell.angle_gamma   90.00
#
_symmetry.space_group_name_H-M   'P 1'
#
loop_
_entity.id
_entity.type
_entity.pdbx_description
1 polymer ?
#
loop_
_entity_poly.entity_id
_entity_poly.type
_entity_poly.pdbx_seq_one_letter_code
_entity_poly.pdbx_strand_id
1 'polypeptide(L)'
;MVQPTIPLAEISLKAWSVILYLVVFGSIIAFAAFIFSMKRLPVTIASLYAYINPLVAMVGGYFILGEKLTIFIFWGAIVTLAGVFIVNYGQKKNLEKIRNELPE
;
A
#
# COMPACT_ATOMS: atom_id res chain seq x y z
N MET A 1 -10.26 -15.98 29.16
CA MET A 1 -8.80 -16.05 29.02
C MET A 1 -8.28 -14.62 28.94
N VAL A 2 -7.52 -14.16 29.93
CA VAL A 2 -6.93 -12.81 29.95
C VAL A 2 -5.55 -12.91 29.29
N GLN A 3 -5.30 -12.13 28.24
CA GLN A 3 -3.97 -12.09 27.63
C GLN A 3 -2.96 -11.49 28.62
N PRO A 4 -1.76 -12.06 28.77
CA PRO A 4 -0.74 -11.51 29.64
C PRO A 4 -0.37 -10.09 29.16
N THR A 5 -0.39 -9.14 30.10
CA THR A 5 0.03 -7.76 29.82
C THR A 5 1.55 -7.68 29.95
N ILE A 6 2.22 -7.21 28.91
CA ILE A 6 3.67 -7.03 28.91
C ILE A 6 3.97 -5.65 29.51
N PRO A 7 4.70 -5.56 30.63
CA PRO A 7 5.12 -4.27 31.20
C PRO A 7 5.97 -3.48 30.20
N LEU A 8 5.77 -2.16 30.12
CA LEU A 8 6.52 -1.30 29.18
C LEU A 8 8.03 -1.37 29.37
N ALA A 9 8.49 -1.64 30.60
CA ALA A 9 9.90 -1.79 30.95
C ALA A 9 10.55 -3.06 30.37
N GLU A 10 9.76 -4.07 30.01
CA GLU A 10 10.24 -5.31 29.40
C GLU A 10 10.34 -5.22 27.87
N ILE A 11 9.82 -4.15 27.27
CA ILE A 11 9.89 -3.93 25.82
C ILE A 11 11.32 -3.55 25.45
N SER A 12 11.98 -4.41 24.68
CA SER A 12 13.35 -4.18 24.22
C SER A 12 13.51 -2.86 23.45
N LEU A 13 14.70 -2.25 23.53
CA LEU A 13 15.05 -1.05 22.76
C LEU A 13 14.89 -1.26 21.24
N LYS A 14 15.11 -2.50 20.76
CA LYS A 14 14.87 -2.88 19.37
C LYS A 14 13.40 -2.71 18.98
N ALA A 15 12.46 -3.15 19.82
CA ALA A 15 11.04 -2.99 19.53
C ALA A 15 10.65 -1.50 19.46
N TRP A 16 11.18 -0.67 20.36
CA TRP A 16 11.00 0.78 20.29
C TRP A 16 11.56 1.39 19.01
N SER A 17 12.74 0.95 18.55
CA SER A 17 13.31 1.44 17.28
C SER A 17 12.45 1.06 16.06
N VAL A 18 11.85 -0.13 16.05
CA VAL A 18 10.95 -0.58 14.97
C VAL A 18 9.67 0.26 14.99
N ILE A 19 9.10 0.52 16.17
CA ILE A 19 7.93 1.40 16.31
C ILE A 19 8.26 2.80 15.79
N LEU A 20 9.37 3.38 16.22
CA LEU A 20 9.79 4.71 15.77
C LEU A 20 9.98 4.76 14.25
N TYR A 21 10.61 3.74 13.67
CA TYR A 21 10.76 3.62 12.22
C TYR A 21 9.40 3.61 11.50
N LEU A 22 8.43 2.81 11.98
CA LEU A 22 7.10 2.75 11.38
C LEU A 22 6.33 4.06 11.54
N VAL A 23 6.45 4.74 12.69
CA VAL A 23 5.81 6.04 12.91
C VAL A 23 6.36 7.08 11.94
N VAL A 24 7.69 7.17 11.80
CA VAL A 24 8.32 8.20 10.97
C VAL A 24 8.16 7.88 9.48
N PHE A 25 8.61 6.71 9.04
CA PHE A 25 8.63 6.35 7.61
C PHE A 25 7.31 5.77 7.13
N GLY A 26 6.77 4.79 7.86
CA GLY A 26 5.54 4.08 7.49
C GLY A 26 4.28 4.93 7.62
N SER A 27 4.30 5.97 8.44
CA SER A 27 3.16 6.86 8.66
C SER A 27 3.45 8.29 8.23
N ILE A 28 4.23 9.06 8.99
CA ILE A 28 4.36 10.51 8.77
C ILE A 28 4.82 10.85 7.34
N ILE A 29 5.93 10.25 6.90
CA ILE A 29 6.50 10.52 5.57
C ILE A 29 5.58 9.97 4.47
N ALA A 30 5.13 8.72 4.61
CA ALA A 30 4.26 8.08 3.62
C ALA A 30 2.94 8.85 3.42
N PHE A 31 2.25 9.23 4.50
CA PHE A 31 1.02 10.01 4.41
C PHE A 31 1.25 11.42 3.88
N ALA A 32 2.33 12.08 4.29
CA ALA A 32 2.67 13.40 3.75
C ALA A 32 2.90 13.34 2.22
N ALA A 33 3.64 12.34 1.74
CA ALA A 33 3.86 12.12 0.31
C ALA A 33 2.55 11.79 -0.44
N PHE A 34 1.67 10.99 0.17
CA PHE A 34 0.35 10.67 -0.40
C PHE A 34 -0.52 11.92 -0.55
N ILE A 35 -0.63 12.73 0.51
CA ILE A 35 -1.40 13.98 0.49
C ILE A 35 -0.80 14.96 -0.52
N PHE A 36 0.53 15.09 -0.57
CA PHE A 36 1.21 15.92 -1.55
C PHE A 36 0.91 15.48 -2.98
N SER A 37 0.90 14.17 -3.23
CA SER A 37 0.57 13.61 -4.54
C SER A 37 -0.87 13.92 -4.93
N MET A 38 -1.84 13.75 -4.03
CA MET A 38 -3.24 14.08 -4.33
C MET A 38 -3.47 15.56 -4.62
N LYS A 39 -2.62 16.46 -4.09
CA LYS A 39 -2.70 17.90 -4.38
C LYS A 39 -2.16 18.27 -5.77
N ARG A 40 -1.31 17.43 -6.37
CA ARG A 40 -0.61 17.75 -7.64
C ARG A 40 -0.96 16.82 -8.79
N LEU A 41 -1.50 15.65 -8.52
CA LEU A 41 -1.90 14.67 -9.51
C LEU A 41 -3.42 14.45 -9.47
N PRO A 42 -4.03 14.11 -10.61
CA PRO A 42 -5.40 13.63 -10.63
C PRO A 42 -5.58 12.46 -9.65
N VAL A 43 -6.69 12.46 -8.91
CA VAL A 43 -7.01 11.43 -7.90
C VAL A 43 -6.87 10.01 -8.46
N THR A 44 -7.20 9.82 -9.73
CA THR A 44 -7.02 8.55 -10.45
C THR A 44 -5.58 8.07 -10.47
N ILE A 45 -4.58 8.96 -10.67
CA ILE A 45 -3.17 8.55 -10.63
C ILE A 45 -2.72 8.30 -9.20
N ALA A 46 -3.18 9.12 -8.25
CA ALA A 46 -2.87 8.90 -6.84
C ALA A 46 -3.43 7.56 -6.32
N SER A 47 -4.59 7.10 -6.81
CA SER A 47 -5.15 5.81 -6.43
C SER A 47 -4.43 4.62 -7.08
N LEU A 48 -3.74 4.81 -8.21
CA LEU A 48 -2.86 3.78 -8.79
C LEU A 48 -1.68 3.43 -7.87
N TYR A 49 -1.33 4.28 -6.89
CA TYR A 49 -0.29 3.94 -5.90
C TYR A 49 -0.62 2.65 -5.13
N ALA A 50 -1.87 2.45 -4.71
CA ALA A 50 -2.26 1.25 -3.97
C ALA A 50 -1.99 -0.04 -4.78
N TYR A 51 -2.02 0.08 -6.11
CA TYR A 51 -1.85 -1.00 -7.05
C TYR A 51 -0.40 -1.37 -7.31
N ILE A 52 0.52 -0.42 -7.14
CA ILE A 52 1.96 -0.68 -7.30
C ILE A 52 2.60 -1.21 -6.02
N ASN A 53 1.95 -1.04 -4.85
CA ASN A 53 2.46 -1.51 -3.55
C ASN A 53 2.90 -2.99 -3.54
N PRO A 54 2.14 -3.96 -4.09
CA PRO A 54 2.57 -5.36 -4.12
C PRO A 54 3.87 -5.58 -4.92
N LEU A 55 4.03 -4.86 -6.04
CA LEU A 55 5.25 -4.92 -6.85
C LEU A 55 6.44 -4.32 -6.10
N VAL A 56 6.25 -3.15 -5.49
CA VAL A 56 7.29 -2.48 -4.70
C VAL A 56 7.68 -3.33 -3.49
N ALA A 57 6.72 -3.94 -2.80
CA ALA A 57 6.98 -4.83 -1.67
C ALA A 57 7.75 -6.08 -2.10
N MET A 58 7.39 -6.70 -3.23
CA MET A 58 8.10 -7.87 -3.77
C MET A 58 9.55 -7.54 -4.14
N VAL A 59 9.76 -6.44 -4.87
CA VAL A 59 11.09 -5.99 -5.29
C VAL A 59 11.92 -5.58 -4.07
N GLY A 60 11.31 -4.84 -3.14
CA GLY A 60 11.94 -4.45 -1.87
C GLY A 60 12.30 -5.67 -1.01
N GLY A 61 11.43 -6.67 -0.90
CA GLY A 61 11.70 -7.93 -0.21
C GLY A 61 12.91 -8.66 -0.78
N TYR A 62 13.00 -8.74 -2.10
CA TYR A 62 14.16 -9.33 -2.77
C TYR A 62 15.47 -8.57 -2.49
N PHE A 63 15.47 -7.25 -2.69
CA PHE A 63 16.71 -6.45 -2.58
C PHE A 63 17.13 -6.10 -1.15
N ILE A 64 16.18 -5.81 -0.26
CA ILE A 64 16.44 -5.33 1.10
C ILE A 64 16.53 -6.49 2.08
N LEU A 65 15.62 -7.46 1.97
CA LEU A 65 15.53 -8.59 2.89
C LEU A 65 16.21 -9.86 2.34
N GLY A 66 16.65 -9.85 1.08
CA GLY A 66 17.30 -11.01 0.44
C GLY A 66 16.34 -12.17 0.19
N GLU A 67 15.04 -11.90 0.14
CA GLU A 67 14.03 -12.95 -0.03
C GLU A 67 14.11 -13.58 -1.42
N LYS A 68 14.03 -14.91 -1.51
CA LYS A 68 13.97 -15.59 -2.82
C LYS A 68 12.58 -15.42 -3.43
N LEU A 69 12.50 -14.77 -4.59
CA LEU A 69 11.26 -14.71 -5.36
C LEU A 69 10.90 -16.10 -5.89
N THR A 70 9.98 -16.77 -5.21
CA THR A 70 9.47 -18.07 -5.61
C THR A 70 8.39 -17.93 -6.68
N ILE A 71 8.11 -19.04 -7.38
CA ILE A 71 7.03 -19.09 -8.37
C ILE A 71 5.65 -18.75 -7.75
N PHE A 72 5.45 -19.04 -6.46
CA PHE A 72 4.22 -18.70 -5.75
C PHE A 72 4.06 -17.20 -5.53
N ILE A 73 5.15 -16.48 -5.19
CA ILE A 73 5.14 -15.02 -5.04
C ILE A 73 4.82 -14.38 -6.39
N PHE A 74 5.39 -14.91 -7.48
CA PHE A 74 5.11 -14.43 -8.83
C PHE A 74 3.63 -14.62 -9.22
N TRP A 75 3.05 -15.79 -8.97
CA TRP A 75 1.63 -16.03 -9.19
C TRP A 75 0.73 -15.14 -8.31
N GLY A 76 1.11 -14.95 -7.04
CA GLY A 76 0.41 -14.02 -6.14
C GLY A 76 0.41 -12.60 -6.70
N ALA A 77 1.55 -12.11 -7.18
CA ALA A 77 1.66 -10.79 -7.81
C ALA A 77 0.76 -10.67 -9.05
N ILE A 78 0.73 -11.69 -9.92
CA ILE A 78 -0.17 -11.71 -11.10
C ILE A 78 -1.64 -11.61 -10.66
N VAL A 79 -2.05 -12.42 -9.69
CA VAL A 79 -3.44 -12.45 -9.20
C VAL A 79 -3.83 -11.10 -8.59
N THR A 80 -2.95 -10.50 -7.79
CA THR A 80 -3.19 -9.17 -7.21
C THR A 80 -3.32 -8.10 -8.30
N LEU A 81 -2.40 -8.06 -9.27
CA LEU A 81 -2.44 -7.11 -10.38
C LEU A 81 -3.70 -7.27 -11.24
N ALA A 82 -4.13 -8.51 -11.49
CA ALA A 82 -5.36 -8.79 -12.22
C ALA A 82 -6.60 -8.27 -11.48
N GLY A 83 -6.71 -8.54 -10.17
CA GLY A 83 -7.83 -8.05 -9.36
C GLY A 83 -7.90 -6.52 -9.33
N VAL A 84 -6.75 -5.89 -9.17
CA VAL A 84 -6.58 -4.44 -9.26
C VAL A 84 -7.04 -3.88 -10.60
N PHE A 85 -6.63 -4.51 -11.71
CA PHE A 85 -6.98 -4.07 -13.05
C PHE A 85 -8.50 -4.12 -13.26
N ILE A 86 -9.15 -5.19 -12.81
CA ILE A 86 -10.61 -5.36 -12.91
C ILE A 86 -11.34 -4.26 -12.13
N VAL A 87 -10.90 -3.95 -10.89
CA VAL A 87 -11.49 -2.89 -10.07
C VAL A 87 -11.34 -1.53 -10.74
N ASN A 88 -10.14 -1.21 -11.23
CA ASN A 88 -9.87 0.08 -11.88
C ASN A 88 -10.70 0.25 -13.15
N TYR A 89 -10.81 -0.80 -13.96
CA TYR A 89 -11.63 -0.81 -15.17
C TYR A 89 -13.11 -0.55 -14.85
N GLY A 90 -13.64 -1.18 -13.80
CA GLY A 90 -15.00 -0.93 -13.32
C GLY A 90 -15.24 0.51 -12.86
N GLN A 91 -14.29 1.09 -12.10
CA GLN A 91 -14.39 2.48 -11.63
C GLN A 91 -14.38 3.48 -12.80
N LYS A 92 -13.49 3.30 -13.78
CA LYS A 92 -13.43 4.18 -14.96
C LYS A 92 -14.74 4.17 -15.74
N LYS A 93 -15.32 2.99 -15.96
CA LYS A 93 -16.62 2.85 -16.66
C LYS A 93 -17.77 3.53 -15.92
N ASN A 94 -17.81 3.42 -14.59
CA ASN A 94 -18.82 4.11 -13.78
C ASN A 94 -18.67 5.63 -13.83
N LEU A 95 -17.44 6.15 -13.80
CA LEU A 95 -17.18 7.58 -13.92
C LEU A 95 -17.59 8.13 -15.29
N GLU A 96 -17.30 7.40 -16.37
CA GLU A 96 -17.75 7.76 -17.72
C GLU A 96 -19.28 7.76 -17.84
N LYS A 97 -19.95 6.78 -17.23
CA LYS A 97 -21.42 6.72 -17.21
C LYS A 97 -22.04 7.94 -16.51
N ILE A 98 -21.55 8.29 -15.32
CA ILE A 98 -22.03 9.46 -14.56
C ILE A 98 -21.81 10.75 -15.36
N ARG A 99 -20.62 10.92 -15.97
CA ARG A 99 -20.32 12.10 -16.78
C ARG A 99 -21.30 12.26 -17.96
N ASN A 100 -21.69 11.16 -18.60
CA ASN A 100 -22.58 11.19 -19.75
C ASN A 100 -24.07 11.42 -19.36
N GLU A 101 -24.43 11.23 -18.08
CA GLU A 101 -25.79 11.43 -17.56
C GLU A 101 -26.00 12.83 -16.95
N LEU A 102 -24.94 13.66 -16.83
CA LEU A 102 -25.05 15.04 -16.35
C LEU A 102 -25.63 15.95 -17.44
N PRO A 103 -26.64 16.78 -17.13
CA PRO A 103 -27.12 17.80 -18.06
C PRO A 103 -26.05 18.87 -18.29
N GLU A 104 -25.87 19.28 -19.55
CA GLU A 104 -24.95 20.37 -19.95
C GLU A 104 -25.30 21.72 -19.32
#